data_AF-A0A935WK21-F1
#
_entry.id   AF-A0A935WK21-F1
#
_cell.length_a   1.000
_cell.length_b   1.000
_cell.length_c   1.000
_cell.angle_alpha   90.00
_cell.angle_beta   90.00
_cell.angle_gamma   90.00
#
_symmetry.space_group_name_H-M   'P 1'
#
loop_
_entity.id
_entity.type
_entity.pdbx_description
1 polymer ?
#
loop_
_entity_poly.entity_id
_entity_poly.type
_entity_poly.pdbx_seq_one_letter_code
_entity_poly.pdbx_strand_id
1 'polypeptide(L)'
;MTVGGHFITVLSYAYWQSQLGGDPDVIGKSITVNGKHFEIIGVAPQGFQGTTLGSRPDLYVPLTMWQAIGGWTSTENRRQYYIYAFGRLKPGVTLDQARAGINALYTPIITEVEAPLQEGMSEATLARFKAKQIEATPGARGQSSVHGEAKTPLTLLFAVTGTVLLIACANIANLLLARGAGRATEMGVRLAIGAARRHLIVQLLTEAVVLALMGGLVRLVVAQWTLTGMGALLPSQVSEVFSFSIRPVVMAFTAALAVITGLVFGLFPALHSTRSDLITSIRAGAGQIAGARKAQRFRASLVTVQIAMATALLVSAGLFLKSLVNVTRVDLGVKVDDVVTFRISPDQSGYDSTGFLSLYQRVDEQLRALPQVTGVTMSMVPLIAGSNWGNDVYVQGFPHGPDVDNNSRFNRVGPGYFSTLGVQMIDGREISASDVVGAPRVAVVNEAFAKKFNLGRDAVGKFISNEGPDSLNIQVIGLAKNAKYSDVKDSVPPIFFLAAMQNRNAGSMSFYIKTGGDPRTLVQAIGPLMKGSTPTCRSRSSRRCRSRSARTSSWTG
;
A
#
# COMPACT_ATOMS: atom_id res chain seq x y z
N MET A 1 33.54 -8.27 14.76
CA MET A 1 32.31 -9.02 14.39
C MET A 1 32.62 -9.81 13.14
N THR A 2 32.67 -11.13 13.22
CA THR A 2 32.81 -12.01 12.05
C THR A 2 31.49 -12.04 11.27
N VAL A 3 31.53 -11.68 9.99
CA VAL A 3 30.38 -11.81 9.09
C VAL A 3 30.00 -13.30 9.03
N GLY A 4 28.72 -13.62 9.20
CA GLY A 4 28.25 -15.01 9.19
C GLY A 4 28.63 -15.89 10.41
N GLY A 5 29.29 -15.34 11.44
CA GLY A 5 29.88 -16.15 12.53
C GLY A 5 28.92 -16.69 13.60
N HIS A 6 27.78 -16.02 13.84
CA HIS A 6 26.80 -16.42 14.87
C HIS A 6 25.37 -16.33 14.33
N PHE A 7 24.69 -17.48 14.20
CA PHE A 7 23.28 -17.53 13.83
C PHE A 7 22.41 -17.17 15.02
N ILE A 8 22.12 -15.89 15.19
CA ILE A 8 21.31 -15.35 16.30
C ILE A 8 20.10 -14.59 15.80
N THR A 9 19.01 -14.63 16.55
CA THR A 9 17.77 -13.91 16.21
C THR A 9 17.09 -13.33 17.44
N VAL A 10 16.33 -12.25 17.22
CA VAL A 10 15.39 -11.68 18.19
C VAL A 10 13.98 -11.92 17.67
N LEU A 11 13.10 -12.47 18.50
CA LEU A 11 11.70 -12.70 18.12
C LEU A 11 10.89 -11.42 18.19
N SER A 12 9.90 -11.26 17.33
CA SER A 12 8.84 -10.28 17.60
C SER A 12 7.97 -10.72 18.77
N TYR A 13 7.45 -9.76 19.55
CA TYR A 13 6.54 -10.06 20.66
C TYR A 13 5.30 -10.84 20.20
N ALA A 14 4.75 -10.51 19.03
CA ALA A 14 3.58 -11.16 18.46
C ALA A 14 3.84 -12.62 18.07
N TYR A 15 5.01 -12.91 17.49
CA TYR A 15 5.41 -14.28 17.17
C TYR A 15 5.60 -15.11 18.44
N TRP A 16 6.29 -14.56 19.44
CA TRP A 16 6.52 -15.20 20.73
C TRP A 16 5.20 -15.56 21.44
N GLN A 17 4.24 -14.65 21.50
CA GLN A 17 2.91 -14.90 22.07
C GLN A 17 2.11 -15.93 21.26
N SER A 18 1.99 -15.74 19.96
CA SER A 18 1.07 -16.54 19.13
C SER A 18 1.57 -17.95 18.79
N GLN A 19 2.89 -18.12 18.62
CA GLN A 19 3.47 -19.39 18.15
C GLN A 19 4.18 -20.17 19.25
N LEU A 20 4.74 -19.46 20.23
CA LEU A 20 5.49 -20.07 21.34
C LEU A 20 4.74 -19.97 22.67
N GLY A 21 3.49 -19.50 22.65
CA GLY A 21 2.63 -19.44 23.82
C GLY A 21 3.11 -18.50 24.93
N GLY A 22 4.02 -17.57 24.61
CA GLY A 22 4.60 -16.68 25.62
C GLY A 22 5.60 -17.37 26.56
N ASP A 23 6.26 -18.45 26.11
CA ASP A 23 7.25 -19.20 26.89
C ASP A 23 8.39 -18.28 27.40
N PRO A 24 8.54 -18.06 28.72
CA PRO A 24 9.58 -17.20 29.28
C PRO A 24 10.99 -17.78 29.09
N ASP A 25 11.12 -19.10 28.92
CA ASP A 25 12.39 -19.81 28.75
C ASP A 25 12.80 -19.91 27.26
N VAL A 26 12.31 -19.00 26.42
CA VAL A 26 12.58 -19.02 24.97
C VAL A 26 14.02 -18.63 24.62
N ILE A 27 14.68 -17.87 25.49
CA ILE A 27 16.06 -17.42 25.28
C ILE A 27 17.02 -18.61 25.36
N GLY A 28 17.98 -18.68 24.43
CA GLY A 28 18.93 -19.80 24.29
C GLY A 28 18.36 -21.00 23.53
N LYS A 29 17.05 -21.06 23.27
CA LYS A 29 16.47 -22.08 22.39
C LYS A 29 16.78 -21.75 20.93
N SER A 30 16.81 -22.78 20.09
CA SER A 30 17.04 -22.61 18.65
C SER A 30 15.73 -22.63 17.86
N ILE A 31 15.62 -21.73 16.88
CA ILE A 31 14.60 -21.73 15.83
C ILE A 31 15.25 -22.02 14.48
N THR A 32 14.55 -22.71 13.59
CA THR A 32 15.04 -22.96 12.23
C THR A 32 14.47 -21.91 11.28
N VAL A 33 15.36 -21.17 10.62
CA VAL A 33 15.03 -20.18 9.59
C VAL A 33 15.77 -20.56 8.32
N ASN A 34 15.04 -20.81 7.24
CA ASN A 34 15.61 -21.20 5.95
C ASN A 34 16.56 -22.40 6.03
N GLY A 35 16.22 -23.40 6.85
CA GLY A 35 17.04 -24.60 7.07
C GLY A 35 18.26 -24.39 7.99
N LYS A 36 18.48 -23.17 8.50
CA LYS A 36 19.59 -22.85 9.41
C LYS A 36 19.09 -22.64 10.84
N HIS A 37 19.85 -23.11 11.81
CA HIS A 37 19.52 -22.97 13.22
C HIS A 37 19.99 -21.62 13.74
N PHE A 38 19.04 -20.81 14.21
CA PHE A 38 19.26 -19.54 14.87
C PHE A 38 18.98 -19.67 16.35
N GLU A 39 19.92 -19.26 17.20
CA GLU A 39 19.73 -19.12 18.63
C GLU A 39 18.90 -17.86 18.93
N ILE A 40 17.90 -18.00 19.80
CA ILE A 40 17.05 -16.90 20.23
C ILE A 40 17.75 -16.16 21.36
N ILE A 41 18.18 -14.93 21.11
CA ILE A 41 18.89 -14.11 22.10
C ILE A 41 17.99 -13.07 22.79
N GLY A 42 16.74 -12.97 22.35
CA GLY A 42 15.78 -12.04 22.97
C GLY A 42 14.43 -11.98 22.27
N VAL A 43 13.53 -11.24 22.89
CA VAL A 43 12.20 -10.92 22.38
C VAL A 43 12.05 -9.40 22.33
N ALA A 44 11.60 -8.87 21.20
CA ALA A 44 11.34 -7.45 21.03
C ALA A 44 10.20 -6.99 21.98
N PRO A 45 10.22 -5.72 22.44
CA PRO A 45 9.23 -5.23 23.37
C PRO A 45 7.81 -5.22 22.76
N GLN A 46 6.80 -5.35 23.63
CA GLN A 46 5.41 -5.25 23.23
C GLN A 46 5.14 -3.93 22.50
N GLY A 47 4.43 -4.00 21.36
CA GLY A 47 4.11 -2.85 20.53
C GLY A 47 5.17 -2.48 19.50
N PHE A 48 6.37 -3.05 19.55
CA PHE A 48 7.35 -2.90 18.47
C PHE A 48 6.99 -3.79 17.28
N GLN A 49 6.62 -3.17 16.16
CA GLN A 49 6.19 -3.85 14.93
C GLN A 49 7.25 -3.82 13.82
N GLY A 50 8.48 -3.40 14.14
CA GLY A 50 9.56 -3.19 13.18
C GLY A 50 9.70 -1.74 12.76
N THR A 51 10.64 -1.49 11.85
CA THR A 51 11.01 -0.15 11.39
C THR A 51 10.33 0.26 10.08
N THR A 52 9.63 -0.65 9.40
CA THR A 52 8.93 -0.41 8.14
C THR A 52 7.43 -0.53 8.30
N LEU A 53 6.68 0.52 8.01
CA LEU A 53 5.22 0.50 8.14
C LEU A 53 4.61 -0.49 7.14
N GLY A 54 3.68 -1.34 7.61
CA GLY A 54 3.02 -2.35 6.78
C GLY A 54 3.76 -3.69 6.70
N SER A 55 5.02 -3.74 7.15
CA SER A 55 5.78 -4.98 7.28
C SER A 55 5.94 -5.32 8.76
N ARG A 56 5.35 -6.43 9.19
CA ARG A 56 5.50 -6.96 10.56
C ARG A 56 6.39 -8.19 10.52
N PRO A 57 7.72 -8.05 10.73
CA PRO A 57 8.61 -9.19 10.72
C PRO A 57 8.37 -10.06 11.95
N ASP A 58 8.35 -11.38 11.74
CA ASP A 58 8.26 -12.36 12.81
C ASP A 58 9.57 -12.45 13.61
N LEU A 59 10.69 -12.23 12.93
CA LEU A 59 12.06 -12.42 13.39
C LEU A 59 12.95 -11.26 12.94
N TYR A 60 13.91 -10.88 13.79
CA TYR A 60 14.97 -9.93 13.48
C TYR A 60 16.31 -10.66 13.49
N VAL A 61 17.12 -10.45 12.46
CA VAL A 61 18.43 -11.10 12.28
C VAL A 61 19.49 -10.05 11.95
N PRO A 62 20.75 -10.26 12.35
CA PRO A 62 21.83 -9.33 12.00
C PRO A 62 21.99 -9.18 10.48
N LEU A 63 22.28 -7.96 10.01
CA LEU A 63 22.52 -7.69 8.59
C LEU A 63 23.68 -8.54 8.04
N THR A 64 24.66 -8.89 8.87
CA THR A 64 25.77 -9.78 8.52
C THR A 64 25.33 -11.21 8.18
N MET A 65 24.08 -11.57 8.45
CA MET A 65 23.47 -12.85 8.10
C MET A 65 22.61 -12.77 6.82
N TRP A 66 22.54 -11.60 6.17
CA TRP A 66 21.68 -11.38 4.99
C TRP A 66 21.90 -12.42 3.89
N GLN A 67 23.15 -12.66 3.50
CA GLN A 67 23.48 -13.72 2.54
C GLN A 67 23.15 -15.12 3.08
N ALA A 68 23.37 -15.34 4.37
CA ALA A 68 23.13 -16.63 5.00
C ALA A 68 21.64 -17.02 5.01
N ILE A 69 20.72 -16.06 4.95
CA ILE A 69 19.27 -16.31 4.88
C ILE A 69 18.70 -16.21 3.45
N GLY A 70 19.54 -16.14 2.42
CA GLY A 70 19.08 -16.07 1.02
C GLY A 70 18.99 -14.65 0.45
N GLY A 71 19.67 -13.67 1.06
CA GLY A 71 19.80 -12.33 0.51
C GLY A 71 20.45 -12.33 -0.88
N TRP A 72 19.81 -11.67 -1.83
CA TRP A 72 20.22 -11.64 -3.25
C TRP A 72 21.32 -10.61 -3.57
N THR A 73 21.66 -9.74 -2.63
CA THR A 73 22.66 -8.67 -2.79
C THR A 73 23.97 -9.02 -2.09
N SER A 74 25.09 -8.68 -2.73
CA SER A 74 26.39 -8.72 -2.07
C SER A 74 26.48 -7.56 -1.08
N THR A 75 26.98 -7.81 0.13
CA THR A 75 27.25 -6.72 1.09
C THR A 75 28.39 -5.82 0.63
N GLU A 76 29.21 -6.29 -0.33
CA GLU A 76 30.42 -5.60 -0.80
C GLU A 76 30.20 -4.75 -2.06
N ASN A 77 29.03 -4.84 -2.71
CA ASN A 77 28.79 -4.11 -3.95
C ASN A 77 28.29 -2.68 -3.67
N ARG A 78 29.19 -1.69 -3.81
CA ARG A 78 28.87 -0.27 -3.63
C ARG A 78 27.87 0.33 -4.63
N ARG A 79 27.58 -0.37 -5.73
CA ARG A 79 26.54 0.04 -6.68
C ARG A 79 25.12 -0.36 -6.21
N GLN A 80 24.97 -1.04 -5.06
CA GLN A 80 23.69 -1.51 -4.53
C GLN A 80 23.19 -0.68 -3.35
N TYR A 81 22.03 -0.03 -3.52
CA TYR A 81 21.42 0.84 -2.52
C TYR A 81 20.13 0.22 -1.95
N TYR A 82 20.26 -0.68 -0.97
CA TYR A 82 19.11 -1.45 -0.43
C TYR A 82 18.88 -1.30 1.08
N ILE A 83 19.77 -0.62 1.80
CA ILE A 83 19.71 -0.50 3.27
C ILE A 83 19.04 0.81 3.66
N TYR A 84 18.09 0.73 4.59
CA TYR A 84 17.59 1.89 5.31
C TYR A 84 18.41 2.13 6.58
N ALA A 85 19.00 3.32 6.70
CA ALA A 85 19.73 3.71 7.89
C ALA A 85 18.81 4.42 8.90
N PHE A 86 18.87 4.01 10.16
CA PHE A 86 18.21 4.68 11.28
C PHE A 86 19.27 5.18 12.25
N GLY A 87 19.14 6.44 12.67
CA GLY A 87 20.05 7.07 13.62
C GLY A 87 19.28 7.77 14.73
N ARG A 88 19.83 7.73 15.95
CA ARG A 88 19.34 8.54 17.06
C ARG A 88 20.15 9.83 17.11
N LEU A 89 19.48 10.97 16.99
CA LEU A 89 20.12 12.28 17.15
C LEU A 89 20.70 12.41 18.56
N LYS A 90 21.89 13.01 18.66
CA LYS A 90 22.44 13.42 19.94
C LYS A 90 21.53 14.50 20.56
N PRO A 91 21.40 14.56 21.89
CA PRO A 91 20.64 15.63 22.55
C PRO A 91 21.09 17.01 22.06
N GLY A 92 20.14 17.88 21.73
CA GLY A 92 20.41 19.25 21.26
C GLY A 92 20.78 19.40 19.78
N VAL A 93 20.95 18.31 19.03
CA VAL A 93 21.26 18.38 17.58
C VAL A 93 19.96 18.41 16.76
N THR A 94 19.84 19.40 15.87
CA THR A 94 18.70 19.50 14.97
C THR A 94 18.82 18.52 13.79
N LEU A 95 17.69 18.20 13.15
CA LEU A 95 17.68 17.32 11.98
C LEU A 95 18.49 17.91 10.83
N ASP A 96 18.45 19.24 10.64
CA ASP A 96 19.20 19.93 9.59
C ASP A 96 20.72 19.89 9.85
N GLN A 97 21.15 20.03 11.11
CA GLN A 97 22.55 19.87 11.49
C GLN A 97 23.04 18.44 11.23
N ALA A 98 22.23 17.44 11.59
CA ALA A 98 22.57 16.05 11.31
C ALA A 98 22.62 15.76 9.80
N ARG A 99 21.69 16.32 9.02
CA ARG A 99 21.69 16.22 7.55
C ARG A 99 22.95 16.82 6.96
N ALA A 100 23.34 18.03 7.40
CA ALA A 100 24.56 18.67 6.94
C ALA A 100 25.81 17.84 7.29
N GLY A 101 25.90 17.34 8.53
CA GLY A 101 27.03 16.51 8.98
C GLY A 101 27.16 15.19 8.22
N ILE A 102 26.05 14.50 7.95
CA ILE A 102 26.05 13.26 7.16
C ILE A 102 26.45 13.54 5.71
N ASN A 103 25.91 14.60 5.11
CA ASN A 103 26.24 14.95 3.72
C ASN A 103 27.68 15.42 3.53
N ALA A 104 28.30 16.02 4.56
CA ALA A 104 29.73 16.33 4.55
C ALA A 104 30.61 15.08 4.41
N LEU A 105 30.20 13.95 5.01
CA LEU A 105 30.88 12.66 4.87
C LEU A 105 30.48 11.91 3.59
N TYR A 106 29.23 12.05 3.15
CA TYR A 106 28.71 11.36 1.98
C TYR A 106 29.21 11.96 0.67
N THR A 107 29.43 13.28 0.61
CA THR A 107 29.86 13.96 -0.62
C THR A 107 31.17 13.37 -1.18
N PRO A 108 32.26 13.21 -0.40
CA PRO A 108 33.47 12.55 -0.89
C PRO A 108 33.22 11.09 -1.33
N ILE A 109 32.37 10.34 -0.62
CA ILE A 109 32.06 8.96 -0.97
C ILE A 109 31.41 8.89 -2.36
N ILE A 110 30.41 9.73 -2.61
CA ILE A 110 29.71 9.72 -3.89
C ILE A 110 30.58 10.27 -5.03
N THR A 111 31.42 11.27 -4.77
CA THR A 111 32.25 11.89 -5.82
C THR A 111 33.54 11.14 -6.14
N GLU A 112 34.21 10.57 -5.13
CA GLU A 112 35.55 9.98 -5.27
C GLU A 112 35.52 8.46 -5.32
N VAL A 113 34.47 7.81 -4.79
CA VAL A 113 34.39 6.35 -4.78
C VAL A 113 33.26 5.83 -5.65
N GLU A 114 32.02 6.30 -5.49
CA GLU A 114 30.90 5.75 -6.24
C GLU A 114 30.82 6.27 -7.68
N ALA A 115 31.16 7.53 -7.92
CA ALA A 115 31.13 8.12 -9.26
C ALA A 115 32.15 7.49 -10.24
N PRO A 116 33.41 7.20 -9.86
CA PRO A 116 34.33 6.47 -10.74
C PRO A 116 33.89 5.03 -11.02
N LEU A 117 33.07 4.46 -10.12
CA LEU A 117 32.45 3.16 -10.35
C LEU A 117 31.25 3.26 -11.29
N GLN A 118 30.80 4.43 -11.73
CA GLN A 118 29.72 4.50 -12.73
C GLN A 118 30.30 4.46 -14.13
N GLU A 119 29.98 3.42 -14.89
CA GLU A 119 30.39 3.28 -16.29
C GLU A 119 29.28 3.77 -17.21
N GLY A 120 29.65 4.45 -18.29
CA GLY A 120 28.71 4.86 -19.33
C GLY A 120 27.68 5.91 -18.91
N MET A 121 27.99 6.81 -17.97
CA MET A 121 27.18 8.00 -17.66
C MET A 121 27.66 9.22 -18.45
N SER A 122 26.73 10.08 -18.90
CA SER A 122 27.06 11.36 -19.52
C SER A 122 27.56 12.35 -18.49
N GLU A 123 28.21 13.43 -18.91
CA GLU A 123 28.66 14.47 -17.99
C GLU A 123 27.50 15.06 -17.18
N ALA A 124 26.35 15.29 -17.82
CA ALA A 124 25.16 15.82 -17.15
C ALA A 124 24.58 14.83 -16.12
N THR A 125 24.50 13.55 -16.48
CA THR A 125 24.00 12.50 -15.57
C THR A 125 24.96 12.25 -14.42
N LEU A 126 26.27 12.26 -14.68
CA LEU A 126 27.32 12.14 -13.67
C LEU A 126 27.31 13.34 -12.72
N ALA A 127 27.08 14.56 -13.22
CA ALA A 127 26.93 15.76 -12.39
C ALA A 127 25.72 15.64 -11.46
N ARG A 128 24.57 15.18 -11.97
CA ARG A 128 23.38 14.90 -11.15
C ARG A 128 23.61 13.79 -10.14
N PHE A 129 24.35 12.74 -10.51
CA PHE A 129 24.72 11.66 -9.62
C PHE A 129 25.58 12.19 -8.46
N LYS A 130 26.63 12.94 -8.75
CA LYS A 130 27.52 13.57 -7.76
C LYS A 130 26.79 14.56 -6.84
N ALA A 131 25.72 15.19 -7.31
CA ALA A 131 24.91 16.13 -6.54
C ALA A 131 23.88 15.46 -5.60
N LYS A 132 23.75 14.12 -5.59
CA LYS A 132 22.79 13.45 -4.70
C LYS A 132 23.18 13.65 -3.23
N GLN A 133 22.18 13.86 -2.40
CA GLN A 133 22.32 14.03 -0.96
C GLN A 133 21.51 12.96 -0.20
N ILE A 134 22.00 12.61 0.98
CA ILE A 134 21.23 11.80 1.93
C ILE A 134 20.22 12.72 2.62
N GLU A 135 18.94 12.42 2.43
CA GLU A 135 17.87 13.09 3.16
C GLU A 135 17.70 12.49 4.56
N ALA A 136 17.56 13.35 5.57
CA ALA A 136 17.23 12.95 6.92
C ALA A 136 15.76 13.33 7.20
N THR A 137 14.96 12.35 7.61
CA THR A 137 13.54 12.50 7.95
C THR A 137 13.26 12.00 9.36
N PRO A 138 12.23 12.50 10.06
CA PRO A 138 11.89 12.01 11.40
C PRO A 138 11.52 10.52 11.41
N GLY A 139 12.38 9.70 12.02
CA GLY A 139 12.22 8.23 12.05
C GLY A 139 11.14 7.70 13.03
N ALA A 140 10.48 8.56 13.80
CA ALA A 140 9.53 8.15 14.85
C ALA A 140 8.31 7.34 14.34
N ARG A 141 8.02 7.42 13.03
CA ARG A 141 6.92 6.69 12.39
C ARG A 141 7.39 5.52 11.52
N GLY A 142 8.69 5.19 11.58
CA GLY A 142 9.32 4.21 10.70
C GLY A 142 9.49 4.73 9.28
N GLN A 143 10.06 3.86 8.42
CA GLN A 143 10.21 4.08 6.99
C GLN A 143 8.99 3.54 6.25
N SER A 144 8.43 4.32 5.32
CA SER A 144 7.37 3.84 4.42
C SER A 144 7.08 4.85 3.30
N SER A 145 6.88 4.38 2.07
CA SER A 145 6.30 5.17 0.97
C SER A 145 4.81 5.48 1.20
N VAL A 146 4.13 4.66 2.01
CA VAL A 146 2.69 4.76 2.30
C VAL A 146 2.32 6.13 2.88
N HIS A 147 3.21 6.79 3.63
CA HIS A 147 2.91 8.13 4.16
C HIS A 147 2.74 9.17 3.05
N GLY A 148 3.55 9.09 1.99
CA GLY A 148 3.43 9.97 0.82
C GLY A 148 2.19 9.62 -0.02
N GLU A 149 2.02 8.34 -0.30
CA GLU A 149 0.91 7.83 -1.13
C GLU A 149 -0.47 8.03 -0.48
N ALA A 150 -0.58 7.86 0.84
CA ALA A 150 -1.82 8.02 1.58
C ALA A 150 -2.15 9.47 1.94
N LYS A 151 -1.18 10.40 1.88
CA LYS A 151 -1.40 11.82 2.25
C LYS A 151 -2.50 12.44 1.40
N THR A 152 -2.45 12.27 0.09
CA THR A 152 -3.42 12.90 -0.83
C THR A 152 -4.84 12.36 -0.61
N PRO A 153 -5.09 11.03 -0.61
CA PRO A 153 -6.41 10.48 -0.29
C PRO A 153 -6.93 10.90 1.09
N LEU A 154 -6.08 10.87 2.13
CA LEU A 154 -6.48 11.27 3.48
C LEU A 154 -6.81 12.77 3.57
N THR A 155 -6.06 13.62 2.87
CA THR A 155 -6.34 15.06 2.82
C THR A 155 -7.67 15.32 2.13
N LEU A 156 -7.96 14.60 1.05
CA LEU A 156 -9.23 14.69 0.33
C LEU A 156 -10.39 14.21 1.21
N LEU A 157 -10.23 13.08 1.92
CA LEU A 157 -11.21 12.59 2.88
C LEU A 157 -11.47 13.61 4.01
N PHE A 158 -10.41 14.25 4.52
CA PHE A 158 -10.52 15.28 5.56
C PHE A 158 -11.25 16.52 5.04
N ALA A 159 -10.98 16.96 3.81
CA ALA A 159 -11.66 18.07 3.17
C ALA A 159 -13.16 17.79 2.97
N VAL A 160 -13.51 16.60 2.49
CA VAL A 160 -14.91 16.14 2.36
C VAL A 160 -15.60 16.11 3.72
N THR A 161 -14.95 15.52 4.73
CA THR A 161 -15.49 15.46 6.10
C THR A 161 -15.73 16.85 6.68
N GLY A 162 -14.79 17.78 6.45
CA GLY A 162 -14.93 19.19 6.86
C GLY A 162 -16.11 19.89 6.18
N THR A 163 -16.33 19.62 4.89
CA THR A 163 -17.47 20.18 4.15
C THR A 163 -18.80 19.65 4.68
N VAL A 164 -18.89 18.35 4.94
CA VAL A 164 -20.08 17.74 5.57
C VAL A 164 -20.34 18.34 6.95
N LEU A 165 -19.29 18.55 7.75
CA LEU A 165 -19.41 19.21 9.06
C LEU A 165 -19.96 20.64 8.92
N LEU A 166 -19.48 21.43 7.96
CA LEU A 166 -19.98 22.78 7.71
C LEU A 166 -21.46 22.80 7.30
N ILE A 167 -21.88 21.85 6.46
CA ILE A 167 -23.30 21.67 6.09
C ILE A 167 -24.14 21.35 7.33
N ALA A 168 -23.68 20.43 8.18
CA ALA A 168 -24.37 20.08 9.43
C ALA A 168 -24.46 21.29 10.39
N CYS A 169 -23.38 22.08 10.50
CA CYS A 169 -23.37 23.29 11.31
C CYS A 169 -24.34 24.36 10.78
N ALA A 170 -24.40 24.56 9.46
CA ALA A 170 -25.35 25.48 8.83
C ALA A 170 -26.81 25.06 9.09
N ASN A 171 -27.10 23.74 9.03
CA ASN A 171 -28.40 23.18 9.39
C ASN A 171 -28.78 23.48 10.84
N ILE A 172 -27.86 23.23 11.78
CA ILE A 172 -28.09 23.51 13.20
C ILE A 172 -28.34 25.01 13.42
N ALA A 173 -27.54 25.88 12.80
CA ALA A 173 -27.74 27.33 12.89
C ALA A 173 -29.11 27.75 12.34
N ASN A 174 -29.55 27.17 11.21
CA ASN A 174 -30.85 27.46 10.62
C ASN A 174 -32.01 26.99 11.53
N LEU A 175 -31.90 25.79 12.11
CA LEU A 175 -32.86 25.25 13.08
C LEU A 175 -32.93 26.09 14.36
N LEU A 176 -31.79 26.50 14.91
CA LEU A 176 -31.71 27.35 16.10
C LEU A 176 -32.27 28.74 15.83
N LEU A 177 -32.00 29.32 14.65
CA LEU A 177 -32.62 30.56 14.22
C LEU A 177 -34.14 30.40 14.12
N ALA A 178 -34.64 29.28 13.56
CA ALA A 178 -36.07 29.01 13.42
C ALA A 178 -36.76 28.89 14.78
N ARG A 179 -36.15 28.14 15.72
CA ARG A 179 -36.63 28.03 17.11
C ARG A 179 -36.57 29.38 17.84
N GLY A 180 -35.51 30.16 17.66
CA GLY A 180 -35.37 31.48 18.27
C GLY A 180 -36.45 32.46 17.81
N ALA A 181 -36.87 32.38 16.53
CA ALA A 181 -37.99 33.17 16.02
C ALA A 181 -39.34 32.77 16.67
N GLY A 182 -39.56 31.47 16.91
CA GLY A 182 -40.76 30.98 17.60
C GLY A 182 -40.81 31.34 19.09
N ARG A 183 -39.65 31.50 19.76
CA ARG A 183 -39.53 31.88 21.19
C ARG A 183 -39.35 33.38 21.41
N ALA A 184 -39.45 34.20 20.35
CA ALA A 184 -39.19 35.64 20.42
C ALA A 184 -40.17 36.39 21.36
N THR A 185 -41.43 35.95 21.43
CA THR A 185 -42.46 36.50 22.32
C THR A 185 -42.16 36.19 23.79
N GLU A 186 -41.78 34.94 24.12
CA GLU A 186 -41.38 34.52 25.46
C GLU A 186 -40.14 35.31 25.95
N MET A 187 -39.12 35.46 25.10
CA MET A 187 -37.92 36.22 25.43
C MET A 187 -38.21 37.71 25.61
N GLY A 188 -39.11 38.28 24.81
CA GLY A 188 -39.57 39.66 24.96
C GLY A 188 -40.26 39.91 26.30
N VAL A 189 -41.12 38.99 26.74
CA VAL A 189 -41.78 39.05 28.06
C VAL A 189 -40.76 38.98 29.19
N ARG A 190 -39.80 38.03 29.15
CA ARG A 190 -38.76 37.92 30.19
C ARG A 190 -37.87 39.16 30.29
N LEU A 191 -37.54 39.78 29.15
CA LEU A 191 -36.80 41.05 29.12
C LEU A 191 -37.61 42.21 29.68
N ALA A 192 -38.93 42.25 29.43
CA ALA A 192 -39.83 43.26 29.99
C ALA A 192 -39.99 43.15 31.52
N ILE A 193 -39.85 41.94 32.09
CA ILE A 193 -39.86 41.69 33.54
C ILE A 193 -38.46 41.93 34.17
N GLY A 194 -37.47 42.40 33.40
CA GLY A 194 -36.16 42.82 33.90
C GLY A 194 -35.06 41.74 33.86
N ALA A 195 -35.26 40.63 33.16
CA ALA A 195 -34.21 39.61 33.03
C ALA A 195 -32.99 40.15 32.26
N ALA A 196 -31.80 39.99 32.82
CA ALA A 196 -30.56 40.39 32.15
C ALA A 196 -30.32 39.55 30.88
N ARG A 197 -29.94 40.20 29.77
CA ARG A 197 -29.65 39.52 28.47
C ARG A 197 -28.65 38.36 28.60
N ARG A 198 -27.72 38.44 29.56
CA ARG A 198 -26.76 37.38 29.89
C ARG A 198 -27.44 36.07 30.31
N HIS A 199 -28.54 36.12 31.06
CA HIS A 199 -29.26 34.91 31.50
C HIS A 199 -29.87 34.16 30.31
N LEU A 200 -30.45 34.88 29.35
CA LEU A 200 -31.03 34.28 28.14
C LEU A 200 -29.96 33.66 27.23
N ILE A 201 -28.81 34.33 27.08
CA ILE A 201 -27.68 33.81 26.30
C ILE A 201 -27.10 32.55 26.95
N VAL A 202 -26.92 32.54 28.28
CA VAL A 202 -26.40 31.38 29.02
C VAL A 202 -27.35 30.19 28.90
N GLN A 203 -28.67 30.40 28.98
CA GLN A 203 -29.66 29.33 28.84
C GLN A 203 -29.61 28.68 27.44
N LEU A 204 -29.57 29.48 26.37
CA LEU A 204 -29.49 28.96 25.00
C LEU A 204 -28.16 28.23 24.74
N LEU A 205 -27.06 28.74 25.29
CA LEU A 205 -25.76 28.08 25.22
C LEU A 205 -25.76 26.76 25.99
N THR A 206 -26.41 26.67 27.15
CA THR A 206 -26.50 25.41 27.89
C THR A 206 -27.33 24.38 27.14
N GLU A 207 -28.47 24.75 26.55
CA GLU A 207 -29.24 23.84 25.69
C GLU A 207 -28.41 23.32 24.51
N ALA A 208 -27.64 24.21 23.84
CA ALA A 208 -26.78 23.83 22.72
C ALA A 208 -25.62 22.91 23.14
N VAL A 209 -24.98 23.18 24.28
CA VAL A 209 -23.88 22.37 24.81
C VAL A 209 -24.36 20.99 25.26
N VAL A 210 -25.52 20.89 25.91
CA VAL A 210 -26.10 19.59 26.31
C VAL A 210 -26.41 18.73 25.08
N LEU A 211 -26.99 19.32 24.03
CA LEU A 211 -27.22 18.62 22.76
C LEU A 211 -25.90 18.19 22.09
N ALA A 212 -24.87 19.04 22.13
CA ALA A 212 -23.56 18.70 21.58
C ALA A 212 -22.88 17.55 22.34
N LEU A 213 -23.02 17.49 23.68
CA LEU A 213 -22.48 16.39 24.50
C LEU A 213 -23.19 15.07 24.22
N MET A 214 -24.53 15.08 24.14
CA MET A 214 -25.29 13.87 23.78
C MET A 214 -24.94 13.39 22.36
N GLY A 215 -24.84 14.30 21.40
CA GLY A 215 -24.37 13.97 20.04
C GLY A 215 -22.94 13.41 20.05
N GLY A 216 -22.07 13.94 20.90
CA GLY A 216 -20.71 13.45 21.12
C GLY A 216 -20.66 12.00 21.60
N LEU A 217 -21.55 11.61 22.51
CA LEU A 217 -21.67 10.24 23.01
C LEU A 217 -22.17 9.28 21.92
N VAL A 218 -23.26 9.64 21.24
CA VAL A 218 -23.84 8.83 20.14
C VAL A 218 -22.79 8.61 19.04
N ARG A 219 -21.99 9.62 18.73
CA ARG A 219 -20.90 9.52 17.75
C ARG A 219 -19.85 8.46 18.10
N LEU A 220 -19.54 8.23 19.38
CA LEU A 220 -18.58 7.20 19.79
C LEU A 220 -19.10 5.80 19.45
N VAL A 221 -20.39 5.55 19.69
CA VAL A 221 -21.05 4.28 19.35
C VAL A 221 -21.04 4.07 17.83
N VAL A 222 -21.46 5.09 17.07
CA VAL A 222 -21.48 5.03 15.60
C VAL A 222 -20.08 4.83 15.04
N ALA A 223 -19.05 5.50 15.59
CA ALA A 223 -17.67 5.32 15.17
C ALA A 223 -17.18 3.89 15.40
N GLN A 224 -17.50 3.30 16.56
CA GLN A 224 -17.12 1.92 16.87
C GLN A 224 -17.80 0.91 15.94
N TRP A 225 -19.10 1.08 15.67
CA TRP A 225 -19.83 0.23 14.73
C TRP A 225 -19.32 0.35 13.29
N THR A 226 -18.99 1.57 12.87
CA THR A 226 -18.44 1.80 11.52
C THR A 226 -17.07 1.15 11.38
N LEU A 227 -16.19 1.32 12.37
CA LEU A 227 -14.84 0.73 12.35
C LEU A 227 -14.89 -0.81 12.37
N THR A 228 -15.75 -1.39 13.20
CA THR A 228 -15.93 -2.85 13.25
C THR A 228 -16.57 -3.39 11.97
N GLY A 229 -17.57 -2.70 11.42
CA GLY A 229 -18.18 -3.04 10.12
C GLY A 229 -17.18 -2.97 8.96
N MET A 230 -16.34 -1.93 8.92
CA MET A 230 -15.26 -1.83 7.93
C MET A 230 -14.24 -2.96 8.07
N GLY A 231 -13.88 -3.32 9.30
CA GLY A 231 -13.00 -4.46 9.57
C GLY A 231 -13.57 -5.79 9.06
N ALA A 232 -14.88 -5.98 9.15
CA ALA A 232 -15.56 -7.20 8.66
C ALA A 232 -15.66 -7.29 7.13
N LEU A 233 -15.65 -6.14 6.43
CA LEU A 233 -15.68 -6.09 4.96
C LEU A 233 -14.30 -6.23 4.33
N LEU A 234 -13.22 -6.06 5.11
CA LEU A 234 -11.85 -6.19 4.63
C LEU A 234 -11.37 -7.65 4.71
N PRO A 235 -10.58 -8.12 3.73
CA PRO A 235 -9.91 -9.41 3.83
C PRO A 235 -9.06 -9.48 5.12
N SER A 236 -9.04 -10.65 5.76
CA SER A 236 -8.35 -10.86 7.03
C SER A 236 -6.87 -10.43 6.97
N GLN A 237 -6.20 -10.64 5.83
CA GLN A 237 -4.80 -10.25 5.65
C GLN A 237 -4.58 -8.72 5.72
N VAL A 238 -5.55 -7.91 5.28
CA VAL A 238 -5.47 -6.44 5.32
C VAL A 238 -5.84 -5.94 6.72
N SER A 239 -6.84 -6.57 7.34
CA SER A 239 -7.28 -6.24 8.70
C SER A 239 -6.19 -6.44 9.75
N GLU A 240 -5.30 -7.43 9.58
CA GLU A 240 -4.20 -7.65 10.49
C GLU A 240 -3.18 -6.51 10.45
N VAL A 241 -2.91 -5.94 9.27
CA VAL A 241 -1.91 -4.88 9.08
C VAL A 241 -2.39 -3.53 9.62
N PHE A 242 -3.69 -3.21 9.46
CA PHE A 242 -4.28 -1.95 9.91
C PHE A 242 -4.97 -2.10 11.27
N SER A 243 -4.43 -1.45 12.31
CA SER A 243 -5.12 -1.38 13.60
C SER A 243 -6.23 -0.32 13.56
N PHE A 244 -7.48 -0.78 13.48
CA PHE A 244 -8.66 0.07 13.59
C PHE A 244 -8.95 0.36 15.07
N SER A 245 -8.16 1.26 15.68
CA SER A 245 -8.37 1.70 17.05
C SER A 245 -8.69 3.19 17.12
N ILE A 246 -9.65 3.53 17.99
CA ILE A 246 -9.99 4.92 18.29
C ILE A 246 -8.87 5.49 19.17
N ARG A 247 -8.10 6.43 18.62
CA ARG A 247 -7.02 7.09 19.38
C ARG A 247 -7.59 8.19 20.29
N PRO A 248 -7.13 8.29 21.55
CA PRO A 248 -7.58 9.33 22.48
C PRO A 248 -7.41 10.76 21.97
N VAL A 249 -6.32 11.02 21.22
CA VAL A 249 -6.07 12.34 20.60
C VAL A 249 -7.17 12.72 19.62
N VAL A 250 -7.65 11.77 18.83
CA VAL A 250 -8.74 12.02 17.87
C VAL A 250 -10.06 12.24 18.61
N MET A 251 -10.30 11.51 19.70
CA MET A 251 -11.47 11.75 20.57
C MET A 251 -11.45 13.16 21.16
N ALA A 252 -10.31 13.60 21.70
CA ALA A 252 -10.15 14.94 22.26
C ALA A 252 -10.33 16.03 21.19
N PHE A 253 -9.70 15.87 20.02
CA PHE A 253 -9.85 16.80 18.90
C PHE A 253 -11.31 16.95 18.47
N THR A 254 -12.01 15.85 18.31
CA THR A 254 -13.39 15.85 17.85
C THR A 254 -14.39 16.31 18.93
N ALA A 255 -14.09 16.07 20.21
CA ALA A 255 -14.83 16.66 21.32
C ALA A 255 -14.67 18.18 21.36
N ALA A 256 -13.44 18.69 21.23
CA ALA A 256 -13.18 20.12 21.13
C ALA A 256 -13.90 20.74 19.93
N LEU A 257 -13.88 20.08 18.78
CA LEU A 257 -14.57 20.54 17.57
C LEU A 257 -16.09 20.59 17.76
N ALA A 258 -16.70 19.62 18.42
CA ALA A 258 -18.13 19.63 18.74
C ALA A 258 -18.52 20.79 19.67
N VAL A 259 -17.70 21.08 20.68
CA VAL A 259 -17.91 22.22 21.58
C VAL A 259 -17.75 23.54 20.83
N ILE A 260 -16.66 23.70 20.06
CA ILE A 260 -16.41 24.93 19.29
C ILE A 260 -17.55 25.19 18.29
N THR A 261 -17.99 24.18 17.55
CA THR A 261 -19.10 24.33 16.59
C THR A 261 -20.41 24.64 17.30
N GLY A 262 -20.74 23.96 18.39
CA GLY A 262 -21.91 24.26 19.21
C GLY A 262 -21.91 25.70 19.75
N LEU A 263 -20.76 26.20 20.20
CA LEU A 263 -20.60 27.57 20.67
C LEU A 263 -20.72 28.58 19.52
N VAL A 264 -19.99 28.41 18.42
CA VAL A 264 -19.98 29.37 17.29
C VAL A 264 -21.38 29.49 16.66
N PHE A 265 -22.01 28.36 16.36
CA PHE A 265 -23.30 28.32 15.68
C PHE A 265 -24.51 28.46 16.63
N GLY A 266 -24.32 28.27 17.94
CA GLY A 266 -25.33 28.54 18.97
C GLY A 266 -25.31 29.98 19.50
N LEU A 267 -24.13 30.60 19.60
CA LEU A 267 -23.96 31.97 20.06
C LEU A 267 -24.50 32.98 19.03
N PHE A 268 -24.31 32.72 17.74
CA PHE A 268 -24.75 33.62 16.68
C PHE A 268 -26.29 33.86 16.68
N PRO A 269 -27.16 32.83 16.72
CA PRO A 269 -28.61 32.99 16.90
C PRO A 269 -29.00 33.63 18.24
N ALA A 270 -28.28 33.31 19.32
CA ALA A 270 -28.55 33.86 20.65
C ALA A 270 -28.31 35.38 20.69
N LEU A 271 -27.23 35.86 20.06
CA LEU A 271 -26.95 37.28 19.93
C LEU A 271 -27.92 38.01 18.99
N HIS A 272 -28.37 37.34 17.92
CA HIS A 272 -29.30 37.94 16.96
C HIS A 272 -30.72 38.06 17.53
N SER A 273 -31.20 37.05 18.26
CA SER A 273 -32.53 37.04 18.90
C SER A 273 -32.64 38.03 20.06
N THR A 274 -31.54 38.31 20.77
CA THR A 274 -31.52 39.30 21.86
C THR A 274 -31.31 40.74 21.40
N ARG A 275 -30.96 40.96 20.12
CA ARG A 275 -30.78 42.29 19.51
C ARG A 275 -32.06 42.87 18.89
N SER A 276 -33.13 42.08 18.71
CA SER A 276 -34.38 42.64 18.20
C SER A 276 -34.95 43.62 19.21
N ASP A 277 -34.98 44.91 18.86
CA ASP A 277 -35.53 45.97 19.70
C ASP A 277 -36.93 45.60 20.19
N LEU A 278 -37.08 45.48 21.52
CA LEU A 278 -38.32 45.12 22.22
C LEU A 278 -39.52 45.99 21.79
N ILE A 279 -39.26 47.25 21.40
CA ILE A 279 -40.28 48.20 20.95
C ILE A 279 -40.79 47.87 19.54
N THR A 280 -39.99 47.17 18.73
CA THR A 280 -40.37 46.80 17.35
C THR A 280 -41.09 45.46 17.25
N SER A 281 -40.85 44.52 18.18
CA SER A 281 -41.50 43.20 18.17
C SER A 281 -42.94 43.23 18.68
N ILE A 282 -43.29 44.14 19.60
CA ILE A 282 -44.68 44.29 20.10
C ILE A 282 -45.56 45.06 19.09
N ARG A 283 -44.99 45.97 18.28
CA ARG A 283 -45.69 46.60 17.14
C ARG A 283 -45.83 45.71 15.90
N ALA A 284 -45.21 44.52 15.88
CA ALA A 284 -45.13 43.66 14.70
C ALA A 284 -46.46 42.99 14.30
N GLY A 285 -47.54 43.15 15.08
CA GLY A 285 -48.89 42.75 14.66
C GLY A 285 -49.47 43.56 13.50
N ALA A 286 -48.88 44.71 13.14
CA ALA A 286 -49.53 45.68 12.24
C ALA A 286 -48.72 46.17 11.03
N GLY A 287 -47.50 45.67 10.75
CA GLY A 287 -46.81 46.11 9.53
C GLY A 287 -45.37 45.66 9.40
N GLN A 288 -45.00 45.22 8.20
CA GLN A 288 -43.68 44.72 7.81
C GLN A 288 -42.55 45.73 8.11
N ILE A 289 -41.51 45.31 8.85
CA ILE A 289 -40.31 46.11 9.16
C ILE A 289 -39.04 45.49 8.55
N ALA A 290 -38.12 46.36 8.10
CA ALA A 290 -36.85 46.10 7.40
C ALA A 290 -35.86 45.10 8.07
N GLY A 291 -35.99 44.81 9.37
CA GLY A 291 -35.16 43.83 10.09
C GLY A 291 -35.45 42.37 9.72
N ALA A 292 -36.73 42.04 9.46
CA ALA A 292 -37.14 40.70 9.03
C ALA A 292 -36.54 40.33 7.66
N ARG A 293 -36.39 41.31 6.74
CA ARG A 293 -35.74 41.08 5.43
C ARG A 293 -34.26 40.75 5.53
N LYS A 294 -33.50 41.34 6.47
CA LYS A 294 -32.07 41.00 6.65
C LYS A 294 -31.88 39.58 7.19
N ALA A 295 -32.66 39.20 8.21
CA ALA A 295 -32.63 37.83 8.74
C ALA A 295 -33.09 36.79 7.72
N GLN A 296 -34.12 37.11 6.92
CA GLN A 296 -34.62 36.25 5.87
C GLN A 296 -33.66 36.13 4.67
N ARG A 297 -33.00 37.22 4.26
CA ARG A 297 -31.92 37.17 3.25
C ARG A 297 -30.72 36.36 3.73
N PHE A 298 -30.35 36.47 5.01
CA PHE A 298 -29.28 35.67 5.58
C PHE A 298 -29.63 34.17 5.63
N ARG A 299 -30.84 33.80 6.08
CA ARG A 299 -31.33 32.41 5.98
C ARG A 299 -31.36 31.91 4.53
N ALA A 300 -31.86 32.72 3.61
CA ALA A 300 -31.87 32.37 2.19
C ALA A 300 -30.43 32.12 1.68
N SER A 301 -29.46 32.97 2.03
CA SER A 301 -28.06 32.75 1.66
C SER A 301 -27.46 31.49 2.29
N LEU A 302 -27.75 31.21 3.57
CA LEU A 302 -27.32 29.98 4.25
C LEU A 302 -27.86 28.73 3.55
N VAL A 303 -29.15 28.74 3.21
CA VAL A 303 -29.81 27.64 2.51
C VAL A 303 -29.24 27.47 1.10
N THR A 304 -29.02 28.56 0.35
CA THR A 304 -28.42 28.50 -0.99
C THR A 304 -27.00 27.94 -0.95
N VAL A 305 -26.15 28.43 -0.04
CA VAL A 305 -24.77 27.92 0.13
C VAL A 305 -24.80 26.45 0.54
N GLN A 306 -25.71 26.06 1.44
CA GLN A 306 -25.87 24.68 1.85
C GLN A 306 -26.29 23.77 0.70
N ILE A 307 -27.28 24.16 -0.10
CA ILE A 307 -27.72 23.40 -1.28
C ILE A 307 -26.57 23.30 -2.29
N ALA A 308 -25.82 24.37 -2.52
CA ALA A 308 -24.66 24.36 -3.41
C ALA A 308 -23.57 23.38 -2.93
N MET A 309 -23.22 23.43 -1.65
CA MET A 309 -22.24 22.50 -1.05
C MET A 309 -22.71 21.04 -1.09
N ALA A 310 -23.99 20.78 -0.77
CA ALA A 310 -24.57 19.44 -0.81
C ALA A 310 -24.58 18.88 -2.25
N THR A 311 -24.95 19.71 -3.23
CA THR A 311 -24.94 19.31 -4.65
C THR A 311 -23.52 19.05 -5.13
N ALA A 312 -22.55 19.90 -4.77
CA ALA A 312 -21.14 19.69 -5.11
C ALA A 312 -20.58 18.39 -4.52
N LEU A 313 -20.92 18.07 -3.27
CA LEU A 313 -20.55 16.79 -2.64
C LEU A 313 -21.21 15.61 -3.33
N LEU A 314 -22.50 15.71 -3.70
CA LEU A 314 -23.22 14.65 -4.38
C LEU A 314 -22.62 14.37 -5.77
N VAL A 315 -22.30 15.42 -6.53
CA VAL A 315 -21.62 15.30 -7.83
C VAL A 315 -20.24 14.67 -7.66
N SER A 316 -19.46 15.10 -6.66
CA SER A 316 -18.14 14.53 -6.37
C SER A 316 -18.21 13.05 -5.97
N ALA A 317 -19.18 12.68 -5.14
CA ALA A 317 -19.43 11.29 -4.74
C ALA A 317 -19.88 10.44 -5.92
N GLY A 318 -20.76 10.96 -6.79
CA GLY A 318 -21.19 10.29 -8.01
C GLY A 318 -20.05 10.07 -9.01
N LEU A 319 -19.18 11.07 -9.19
CA LEU A 319 -17.94 10.94 -9.99
C LEU A 319 -16.99 9.91 -9.39
N PHE A 320 -16.84 9.87 -8.07
CA PHE A 320 -16.02 8.89 -7.38
C PHE A 320 -16.56 7.46 -7.55
N LEU A 321 -17.86 7.25 -7.33
CA LEU A 321 -18.54 5.98 -7.60
C LEU A 321 -18.40 5.55 -9.05
N LYS A 322 -18.61 6.47 -10.00
CA LYS A 322 -18.40 6.22 -11.42
C LYS A 322 -16.94 5.85 -11.72
N SER A 323 -15.98 6.53 -11.10
CA SER A 323 -14.55 6.22 -11.22
C SER A 323 -14.23 4.84 -10.66
N LEU A 324 -14.78 4.48 -9.49
CA LEU A 324 -14.59 3.16 -8.88
C LEU A 324 -15.17 2.06 -9.76
N VAL A 325 -16.41 2.23 -10.26
CA VAL A 325 -17.02 1.30 -11.21
C VAL A 325 -16.21 1.23 -12.51
N ASN A 326 -15.69 2.35 -12.99
CA ASN A 326 -14.84 2.36 -14.18
C ASN A 326 -13.56 1.55 -13.95
N VAL A 327 -12.91 1.71 -12.78
CA VAL A 327 -11.72 0.93 -12.39
C VAL A 327 -12.03 -0.57 -12.35
N THR A 328 -13.19 -0.98 -11.83
CA THR A 328 -13.59 -2.40 -11.83
C THR A 328 -13.88 -2.98 -13.22
N ARG A 329 -14.11 -2.12 -14.22
CA ARG A 329 -14.42 -2.50 -15.61
C ARG A 329 -13.26 -2.25 -16.57
N VAL A 330 -12.11 -1.78 -16.08
CA VAL A 330 -10.92 -1.63 -16.93
C VAL A 330 -10.51 -3.01 -17.39
N ASP A 331 -10.46 -3.20 -18.70
CA ASP A 331 -9.84 -4.39 -19.28
C ASP A 331 -8.37 -4.42 -18.86
N LEU A 332 -8.04 -5.37 -17.99
CA LEU A 332 -6.69 -5.54 -17.47
C LEU A 332 -5.75 -6.11 -18.54
N GLY A 333 -6.28 -6.59 -19.67
CA GLY A 333 -5.52 -7.36 -20.66
C GLY A 333 -5.11 -8.75 -20.16
N VAL A 334 -5.58 -9.15 -18.97
CA VAL A 334 -5.39 -10.46 -18.33
C VAL A 334 -6.73 -10.94 -17.77
N LYS A 335 -6.98 -12.24 -17.86
CA LYS A 335 -8.11 -12.92 -17.23
C LYS A 335 -7.70 -13.36 -15.83
N VAL A 336 -8.14 -12.61 -14.83
CA VAL A 336 -7.89 -12.90 -13.40
C VAL A 336 -8.98 -13.76 -12.78
N ASP A 337 -10.13 -13.90 -13.45
CA ASP A 337 -11.23 -14.75 -13.03
C ASP A 337 -10.76 -16.22 -13.01
N ASP A 338 -11.09 -16.92 -11.93
CA ASP A 338 -10.76 -18.34 -11.72
C ASP A 338 -9.27 -18.67 -11.64
N VAL A 339 -8.42 -17.71 -11.23
CA VAL A 339 -6.98 -17.93 -11.02
C VAL A 339 -6.63 -17.97 -9.54
N VAL A 340 -6.14 -19.11 -9.07
CA VAL A 340 -5.55 -19.27 -7.73
C VAL A 340 -4.06 -18.97 -7.79
N THR A 341 -3.58 -18.16 -6.84
CA THR A 341 -2.16 -17.82 -6.75
C THR A 341 -1.56 -18.25 -5.42
N PHE A 342 -0.32 -18.71 -5.48
CA PHE A 342 0.48 -19.01 -4.29
C PHE A 342 1.96 -18.87 -4.65
N ARG A 343 2.80 -18.66 -3.64
CA ARG A 343 4.21 -18.37 -3.84
C ARG A 343 5.07 -19.47 -3.24
N ILE A 344 6.05 -19.94 -4.00
CA ILE A 344 7.07 -20.89 -3.52
C ILE A 344 8.42 -20.15 -3.48
N SER A 345 9.13 -20.27 -2.36
CA SER A 345 10.50 -19.77 -2.17
C SER A 345 11.43 -20.95 -1.83
N PRO A 346 12.05 -21.60 -2.82
CA PRO A 346 12.89 -22.79 -2.61
C PRO A 346 14.19 -22.50 -1.85
N ASP A 347 14.72 -21.28 -2.01
CA ASP A 347 15.85 -20.70 -1.28
C ASP A 347 15.66 -20.76 0.24
N GLN A 348 14.40 -20.70 0.69
CA GLN A 348 14.02 -20.77 2.11
C GLN A 348 13.81 -22.21 2.60
N SER A 349 13.94 -23.21 1.73
CA SER A 349 13.66 -24.61 2.06
C SER A 349 14.89 -25.51 2.03
N GLY A 350 16.10 -24.94 1.86
CA GLY A 350 17.37 -25.67 1.87
C GLY A 350 17.64 -26.53 0.63
N TYR A 351 17.01 -26.23 -0.51
CA TYR A 351 17.28 -26.93 -1.77
C TYR A 351 18.51 -26.34 -2.47
N ASP A 352 19.38 -27.21 -2.99
CA ASP A 352 20.42 -26.83 -3.93
C ASP A 352 19.81 -26.35 -5.26
N SER A 353 20.50 -25.42 -5.94
CA SER A 353 20.07 -24.81 -7.21
C SER A 353 19.84 -25.84 -8.34
N THR A 354 20.41 -27.03 -8.26
CA THR A 354 20.18 -28.15 -9.19
C THR A 354 18.86 -28.90 -8.94
N GLY A 355 18.30 -28.84 -7.72
CA GLY A 355 16.99 -29.40 -7.38
C GLY A 355 15.81 -28.47 -7.72
N PHE A 356 16.09 -27.25 -8.19
CA PHE A 356 15.08 -26.23 -8.48
C PHE A 356 14.20 -26.64 -9.67
N LEU A 357 14.78 -26.84 -10.87
CA LEU A 357 13.99 -27.16 -12.07
C LEU A 357 13.12 -28.42 -11.88
N SER A 358 13.66 -29.45 -11.24
CA SER A 358 12.93 -30.69 -10.98
C SER A 358 11.83 -30.55 -9.93
N LEU A 359 11.93 -29.60 -8.99
CA LEU A 359 10.83 -29.25 -8.09
C LEU A 359 9.70 -28.56 -8.87
N TYR A 360 10.01 -27.57 -9.71
CA TYR A 360 9.00 -26.87 -10.49
C TYR A 360 8.30 -27.78 -11.50
N GLN A 361 9.05 -28.66 -12.17
CA GLN A 361 8.47 -29.66 -13.07
C GLN A 361 7.51 -30.60 -12.33
N ARG A 362 7.91 -31.15 -11.18
CA ARG A 362 7.03 -32.02 -10.38
C ARG A 362 5.77 -31.29 -9.88
N VAL A 363 5.92 -30.05 -9.43
CA VAL A 363 4.78 -29.24 -8.98
C VAL A 363 3.85 -28.94 -10.15
N ASP A 364 4.37 -28.54 -11.31
CA ASP A 364 3.58 -28.29 -12.52
C ASP A 364 2.84 -29.56 -12.98
N GLU A 365 3.51 -30.71 -13.05
CA GLU A 365 2.91 -32.00 -13.40
C GLU A 365 1.78 -32.40 -12.45
N GLN A 366 2.01 -32.31 -11.14
CA GLN A 366 1.00 -32.67 -10.14
C GLN A 366 -0.20 -31.72 -10.13
N LEU A 367 0.03 -30.43 -10.35
CA LEU A 367 -1.04 -29.45 -10.44
C LEU A 367 -1.87 -29.65 -11.71
N ARG A 368 -1.23 -29.93 -12.86
CA ARG A 368 -1.93 -30.24 -14.12
C ARG A 368 -2.69 -31.57 -14.06
N ALA A 369 -2.29 -32.50 -13.21
CA ALA A 369 -2.99 -33.77 -13.02
C ALA A 369 -4.34 -33.61 -12.28
N LEU A 370 -4.60 -32.46 -11.66
CA LEU A 370 -5.88 -32.20 -11.00
C LEU A 370 -6.99 -31.95 -12.03
N PRO A 371 -8.14 -32.66 -11.96
CA PRO A 371 -9.21 -32.54 -12.96
C PRO A 371 -9.80 -31.14 -13.10
N GLN A 372 -9.73 -30.33 -12.04
CA GLN A 372 -10.29 -28.97 -12.02
C GLN A 372 -9.33 -27.93 -12.60
N VAL A 373 -8.07 -28.28 -12.84
CA VAL A 373 -7.02 -27.36 -13.29
C VAL A 373 -6.99 -27.33 -14.82
N THR A 374 -7.20 -26.14 -15.39
CA THR A 374 -7.21 -25.93 -16.84
C THR A 374 -5.92 -25.30 -17.36
N GLY A 375 -5.09 -24.73 -16.48
CA GLY A 375 -3.80 -24.17 -16.82
C GLY A 375 -2.94 -23.92 -15.58
N VAL A 376 -1.64 -24.10 -15.73
CA VAL A 376 -0.64 -23.82 -14.69
C VAL A 376 0.48 -23.02 -15.32
N THR A 377 0.90 -21.96 -14.64
CA THR A 377 2.08 -21.19 -15.01
C THR A 377 2.68 -20.53 -13.77
N MET A 378 3.77 -19.78 -13.95
CA MET A 378 4.50 -19.12 -12.87
C MET A 378 5.14 -17.82 -13.35
N SER A 379 5.37 -16.88 -12.44
CA SER A 379 6.18 -15.69 -12.68
C SER A 379 7.05 -15.32 -11.49
N MET A 380 8.16 -14.63 -11.75
CA MET A 380 9.03 -14.11 -10.69
C MET A 380 8.41 -12.89 -10.02
N VAL A 381 7.91 -11.95 -10.82
CA VAL A 381 7.18 -10.78 -10.36
C VAL A 381 5.69 -11.07 -10.47
N PRO A 382 4.95 -11.08 -9.35
CA PRO A 382 3.53 -11.31 -9.39
C PRO A 382 2.76 -10.14 -10.03
N LEU A 383 1.80 -10.45 -10.91
CA LEU A 383 0.85 -9.51 -11.49
C LEU A 383 0.05 -8.77 -10.40
N ILE A 384 -0.08 -7.45 -10.58
CA ILE A 384 -0.92 -6.54 -9.78
C ILE A 384 -0.62 -6.64 -8.27
N ALA A 385 0.67 -6.83 -7.95
CA ALA A 385 1.14 -6.94 -6.58
C ALA A 385 1.91 -5.69 -6.10
N GLY A 386 1.85 -4.58 -6.85
CA GLY A 386 2.64 -3.37 -6.57
C GLY A 386 4.16 -3.60 -6.64
N SER A 387 4.57 -4.69 -7.30
CA SER A 387 5.97 -5.07 -7.46
C SER A 387 6.37 -4.97 -8.92
N ASN A 388 7.57 -4.48 -9.17
CA ASN A 388 8.15 -4.46 -10.49
C ASN A 388 9.65 -4.69 -10.38
N TRP A 389 10.23 -5.20 -11.45
CA TRP A 389 11.67 -5.29 -11.62
C TRP A 389 12.01 -4.65 -12.95
N GLY A 390 13.00 -3.77 -12.97
CA GLY A 390 13.50 -3.18 -14.20
C GLY A 390 15.01 -3.00 -14.15
N ASN A 391 15.60 -3.13 -15.32
CA ASN A 391 17.01 -2.88 -15.60
C ASN A 391 17.09 -2.33 -17.03
N ASP A 392 18.25 -1.82 -17.40
CA ASP A 392 18.48 -1.44 -18.79
C ASP A 392 18.59 -2.68 -19.67
N VAL A 393 18.12 -2.55 -20.91
CA VAL A 393 18.16 -3.60 -21.94
C VAL A 393 18.75 -3.02 -23.22
N TYR A 394 19.62 -3.80 -23.85
CA TYR A 394 20.20 -3.48 -25.14
C TYR A 394 19.40 -4.20 -26.21
N VAL A 395 18.98 -3.47 -27.24
CA VAL A 395 18.10 -3.97 -28.30
C VAL A 395 18.79 -3.79 -29.64
N GLN A 396 18.79 -4.85 -30.45
CA GLN A 396 19.37 -4.81 -31.79
C GLN A 396 18.76 -3.69 -32.65
N GLY A 397 19.61 -2.80 -33.16
CA GLY A 397 19.19 -1.69 -34.01
C GLY A 397 18.65 -0.47 -33.26
N PHE A 398 18.64 -0.49 -31.93
CA PHE A 398 18.34 0.68 -31.11
C PHE A 398 19.65 1.36 -30.65
N PRO A 399 19.74 2.70 -30.67
CA PRO A 399 20.91 3.39 -30.14
C PRO A 399 21.12 3.02 -28.68
N HIS A 400 22.37 2.90 -28.26
CA HIS A 400 22.73 2.71 -26.87
C HIS A 400 23.68 3.82 -26.46
N GLY A 401 23.57 4.27 -25.21
CA GLY A 401 24.42 5.31 -24.68
C GLY A 401 23.93 5.83 -23.33
N PRO A 402 24.71 6.71 -22.69
CA PRO A 402 24.44 7.19 -21.34
C PRO A 402 23.12 7.94 -21.16
N ASP A 403 22.71 8.67 -22.21
CA ASP A 403 21.52 9.51 -22.22
C ASP A 403 20.36 8.86 -22.99
N VAL A 404 20.55 7.62 -23.44
CA VAL A 404 19.50 6.86 -24.11
C VAL A 404 18.73 6.07 -23.05
N ASP A 405 17.43 6.32 -22.95
CA ASP A 405 16.56 5.58 -22.04
C ASP A 405 16.38 4.13 -22.50
N ASN A 406 17.30 3.28 -22.08
CA ASN A 406 17.27 1.84 -22.27
C ASN A 406 16.51 1.10 -21.17
N ASN A 407 15.85 1.82 -20.26
CA ASN A 407 15.21 1.21 -19.12
C ASN A 407 13.99 0.38 -19.55
N SER A 408 13.92 -0.85 -19.08
CA SER A 408 12.76 -1.70 -19.33
C SER A 408 12.46 -2.54 -18.09
N ARG A 409 11.19 -2.92 -17.95
CA ARG A 409 10.81 -3.89 -16.91
C ARG A 409 11.08 -5.29 -17.44
N PHE A 410 11.40 -6.21 -16.55
CA PHE A 410 11.51 -7.60 -16.91
C PHE A 410 10.77 -8.49 -15.94
N ASN A 411 10.27 -9.60 -16.47
CA ASN A 411 9.76 -10.69 -15.67
C ASN A 411 10.33 -12.00 -16.17
N ARG A 412 10.41 -13.00 -15.28
CA ARG A 412 10.69 -14.38 -15.68
C ARG A 412 9.40 -15.15 -15.56
N VAL A 413 8.98 -15.80 -16.63
CA VAL A 413 7.70 -16.51 -16.68
C VAL A 413 7.88 -17.96 -17.10
N GLY A 414 7.02 -18.81 -16.58
CA GLY A 414 6.97 -20.22 -16.93
C GLY A 414 6.27 -20.46 -18.27
N PRO A 415 6.27 -21.73 -18.72
CA PRO A 415 5.51 -22.14 -19.90
C PRO A 415 4.04 -21.75 -19.82
N GLY A 416 3.44 -21.40 -20.96
CA GLY A 416 1.99 -21.14 -21.06
C GLY A 416 1.51 -19.90 -20.29
N TYR A 417 2.40 -18.96 -19.98
CA TYR A 417 2.06 -17.79 -19.15
C TYR A 417 0.99 -16.91 -19.78
N PHE A 418 1.14 -16.60 -21.07
CA PHE A 418 0.24 -15.69 -21.77
C PHE A 418 -1.10 -16.37 -22.03
N SER A 419 -1.10 -17.62 -22.47
CA SER A 419 -2.33 -18.39 -22.70
C SER A 419 -3.12 -18.65 -21.41
N THR A 420 -2.46 -19.03 -20.31
CA THR A 420 -3.12 -19.27 -19.02
C THR A 420 -3.80 -18.01 -18.49
N LEU A 421 -3.13 -16.87 -18.61
CA LEU A 421 -3.64 -15.56 -18.18
C LEU A 421 -4.48 -14.85 -19.24
N GLY A 422 -4.72 -15.48 -20.40
CA GLY A 422 -5.55 -14.92 -21.47
C GLY A 422 -4.96 -13.68 -22.18
N VAL A 423 -3.64 -13.45 -22.06
CA VAL A 423 -2.95 -12.39 -22.80
C VAL A 423 -2.79 -12.83 -24.25
N GLN A 424 -3.26 -12.01 -25.19
CA GLN A 424 -3.21 -12.32 -26.61
C GLN A 424 -1.78 -12.12 -27.17
N MET A 425 -1.28 -13.13 -27.89
CA MET A 425 -0.09 -13.00 -28.73
C MET A 425 -0.46 -12.32 -30.05
N ILE A 426 0.31 -11.31 -30.44
CA ILE A 426 0.17 -10.56 -31.71
C ILE A 426 0.97 -11.25 -32.80
N ASP A 427 2.19 -11.69 -32.48
CA ASP A 427 3.07 -12.37 -33.42
C ASP A 427 4.04 -13.32 -32.68
N GLY A 428 4.57 -14.30 -33.40
CA GLY A 428 5.46 -15.33 -32.89
C GLY A 428 4.80 -16.33 -31.94
N ARG A 429 5.57 -16.88 -30.99
CA ARG A 429 5.12 -17.89 -30.02
C ARG A 429 5.36 -17.45 -28.59
N GLU A 430 4.62 -18.05 -27.66
CA GLU A 430 4.89 -17.89 -26.24
C GLU A 430 6.04 -18.78 -25.74
N ILE A 431 6.43 -18.57 -24.48
CA ILE A 431 7.40 -19.40 -23.77
C ILE A 431 6.78 -20.78 -23.51
N SER A 432 7.56 -21.82 -23.80
CA SER A 432 7.14 -23.22 -23.79
C SER A 432 8.02 -24.08 -22.88
N ALA A 433 7.62 -25.33 -22.66
CA ALA A 433 8.37 -26.27 -21.83
C ALA A 433 9.74 -26.67 -22.42
N SER A 434 10.00 -26.41 -23.71
CA SER A 434 11.30 -26.68 -24.35
C SER A 434 12.32 -25.56 -24.14
N ASP A 435 11.90 -24.39 -23.65
CA ASP A 435 12.78 -23.24 -23.41
C ASP A 435 13.50 -23.38 -22.06
N VAL A 436 14.39 -24.37 -21.98
CA VAL A 436 15.14 -24.78 -20.77
C VAL A 436 16.62 -24.40 -20.83
N VAL A 437 17.33 -24.55 -19.71
CA VAL A 437 18.79 -24.42 -19.65
C VAL A 437 19.44 -25.27 -20.76
N GLY A 438 20.28 -24.65 -21.58
CA GLY A 438 20.98 -25.30 -22.70
C GLY A 438 20.33 -25.05 -24.07
N ALA A 439 19.07 -24.61 -24.10
CA ALA A 439 18.45 -24.08 -25.32
C ALA A 439 18.90 -22.63 -25.58
N PRO A 440 18.76 -22.12 -26.82
CA PRO A 440 18.98 -20.70 -27.13
C PRO A 440 18.14 -19.80 -26.22
N ARG A 441 18.70 -18.70 -25.72
CA ARG A 441 17.97 -17.79 -24.81
C ARG A 441 16.85 -17.09 -25.55
N VAL A 442 15.66 -17.07 -24.96
CA VAL A 442 14.47 -16.51 -25.60
C VAL A 442 13.74 -15.50 -24.71
N ALA A 443 13.09 -14.52 -25.36
CA ALA A 443 12.22 -13.54 -24.72
C ALA A 443 10.93 -13.31 -25.49
N VAL A 444 9.86 -12.95 -24.78
CA VAL A 444 8.63 -12.39 -25.36
C VAL A 444 8.56 -10.93 -24.94
N VAL A 445 8.15 -10.02 -25.82
CA VAL A 445 8.04 -8.57 -25.51
C VAL A 445 6.60 -8.10 -25.65
N ASN A 446 6.21 -7.01 -24.99
CA ASN A 446 4.89 -6.40 -25.18
C ASN A 446 4.89 -5.27 -26.22
N GLU A 447 3.70 -4.83 -26.65
CA GLU A 447 3.53 -3.69 -27.57
C GLU A 447 4.23 -2.42 -27.08
N ALA A 448 4.18 -2.12 -25.78
CA ALA A 448 4.84 -0.95 -25.21
C ALA A 448 6.37 -1.02 -25.38
N PHE A 449 6.97 -2.20 -25.21
CA PHE A 449 8.38 -2.43 -25.47
C PHE A 449 8.71 -2.24 -26.95
N ALA A 450 7.94 -2.89 -27.83
CA ALA A 450 8.16 -2.79 -29.27
C ALA A 450 8.03 -1.35 -29.80
N LYS A 451 7.12 -0.56 -29.21
CA LYS A 451 6.97 0.86 -29.51
C LYS A 451 8.14 1.71 -28.98
N LYS A 452 8.58 1.48 -27.74
CA LYS A 452 9.70 2.24 -27.14
C LYS A 452 11.00 2.06 -27.92
N PHE A 453 11.31 0.82 -28.28
CA PHE A 453 12.56 0.47 -28.95
C PHE A 453 12.48 0.52 -30.49
N ASN A 454 11.44 1.16 -31.05
CA ASN A 454 11.21 1.30 -32.50
C ASN A 454 11.28 -0.03 -33.28
N LEU A 455 10.87 -1.14 -32.65
CA LEU A 455 10.83 -2.47 -33.27
C LEU A 455 9.57 -2.68 -34.13
N GLY A 456 8.47 -1.99 -33.79
CA GLY A 456 7.20 -2.13 -34.51
C GLY A 456 6.62 -3.55 -34.42
N ARG A 457 6.08 -4.06 -35.53
CA ARG A 457 5.60 -5.47 -35.61
C ARG A 457 6.75 -6.46 -35.87
N ASP A 458 7.89 -5.99 -36.34
CA ASP A 458 9.08 -6.80 -36.64
C ASP A 458 9.94 -7.10 -35.40
N ALA A 459 9.32 -7.10 -34.22
CA ALA A 459 10.01 -7.39 -32.96
C ALA A 459 10.47 -8.84 -32.87
N VAL A 460 9.72 -9.77 -33.50
CA VAL A 460 10.07 -11.20 -33.52
C VAL A 460 11.29 -11.44 -34.40
N GLY A 461 12.25 -12.23 -33.89
CA GLY A 461 13.52 -12.54 -34.54
C GLY A 461 14.67 -11.58 -34.20
N LYS A 462 14.39 -10.45 -33.55
CA LYS A 462 15.41 -9.51 -33.07
C LYS A 462 16.11 -10.05 -31.83
N PHE A 463 17.33 -9.58 -31.60
CA PHE A 463 18.10 -9.94 -30.41
C PHE A 463 18.14 -8.81 -29.38
N ILE A 464 18.11 -9.19 -28.11
CA ILE A 464 18.27 -8.29 -26.97
C ILE A 464 19.33 -8.84 -26.01
N SER A 465 19.83 -7.99 -25.13
CA SER A 465 20.73 -8.36 -24.03
C SER A 465 20.40 -7.59 -22.77
N ASN A 466 20.51 -8.27 -21.63
CA ASN A 466 20.46 -7.68 -20.30
C ASN A 466 21.84 -7.68 -19.60
N GLU A 467 22.91 -8.04 -20.33
CA GLU A 467 24.29 -8.11 -19.82
C GLU A 467 25.17 -7.01 -20.44
N GLY A 468 24.90 -6.59 -21.68
CA GLY A 468 25.68 -5.57 -22.38
C GLY A 468 25.33 -5.45 -23.86
N PRO A 469 25.74 -4.37 -24.56
CA PRO A 469 25.44 -4.16 -25.97
C PRO A 469 26.12 -5.19 -26.88
N ASP A 470 27.28 -5.71 -26.49
CA ASP A 470 28.08 -6.67 -27.28
C ASP A 470 27.60 -8.14 -27.13
N SER A 471 26.63 -8.39 -26.24
CA SER A 471 26.17 -9.73 -25.88
C SER A 471 24.70 -9.97 -26.23
N LEU A 472 24.26 -9.50 -27.41
CA LEU A 472 22.91 -9.73 -27.96
C LEU A 472 22.63 -11.24 -28.16
N ASN A 473 22.31 -11.93 -27.07
CA ASN A 473 22.22 -13.38 -27.01
C ASN A 473 20.81 -13.90 -26.71
N ILE A 474 19.83 -13.02 -26.54
CA ILE A 474 18.44 -13.38 -26.25
C ILE A 474 17.59 -13.07 -27.49
N GLN A 475 17.02 -14.08 -28.12
CA GLN A 475 16.14 -13.91 -29.26
C GLN A 475 14.72 -13.58 -28.81
N VAL A 476 14.12 -12.54 -29.40
CA VAL A 476 12.71 -12.22 -29.23
C VAL A 476 11.89 -13.20 -30.09
N ILE A 477 11.13 -14.08 -29.45
CA ILE A 477 10.36 -15.15 -30.11
C ILE A 477 8.86 -14.85 -30.22
N GLY A 478 8.40 -13.78 -29.58
CA GLY A 478 6.99 -13.41 -29.58
C GLY A 478 6.74 -11.96 -29.16
N LEU A 479 5.64 -11.41 -29.67
CA LEU A 479 5.10 -10.10 -29.36
C LEU A 479 3.70 -10.28 -28.75
N ALA A 480 3.50 -9.85 -27.51
CA ALA A 480 2.23 -9.94 -26.79
C ALA A 480 1.52 -8.58 -26.71
N LYS A 481 0.19 -8.59 -26.59
CA LYS A 481 -0.58 -7.39 -26.28
C LYS A 481 -0.20 -6.81 -24.91
N ASN A 482 -0.38 -5.51 -24.77
CA ASN A 482 -0.23 -4.84 -23.49
C ASN A 482 -1.22 -5.37 -22.45
N ALA A 483 -0.70 -5.74 -21.28
CA ALA A 483 -1.47 -6.11 -20.11
C ALA A 483 -1.01 -5.30 -18.89
N LYS A 484 -1.92 -5.04 -17.95
CA LYS A 484 -1.58 -4.39 -16.67
C LYS A 484 -0.60 -5.27 -15.89
N TYR A 485 0.44 -4.64 -15.33
CA TYR A 485 1.59 -5.35 -14.76
C TYR A 485 1.72 -5.13 -13.25
N SER A 486 2.21 -3.96 -12.81
CA SER A 486 2.42 -3.66 -11.38
C SER A 486 1.15 -3.13 -10.72
N ASP A 487 0.45 -2.22 -11.43
CA ASP A 487 -0.71 -1.48 -10.95
C ASP A 487 -1.74 -1.29 -12.05
N VAL A 488 -3.02 -1.23 -11.65
CA VAL A 488 -4.15 -1.00 -12.59
C VAL A 488 -4.17 0.44 -13.11
N LYS A 489 -3.70 1.39 -12.29
CA LYS A 489 -3.76 2.83 -12.59
C LYS A 489 -2.67 3.29 -13.57
N ASP A 490 -1.51 2.67 -13.51
CA ASP A 490 -0.34 3.12 -14.28
C ASP A 490 -0.44 2.72 -15.76
N SER A 491 0.28 3.46 -16.61
CA SER A 491 0.49 3.05 -17.99
C SER A 491 1.25 1.71 -18.01
N VAL A 492 0.95 0.88 -19.03
CA VAL A 492 1.65 -0.39 -19.19
C VAL A 492 3.12 -0.09 -19.53
N PRO A 493 4.08 -0.50 -18.69
CA PRO A 493 5.48 -0.22 -18.97
C PRO A 493 5.99 -1.06 -20.15
N PRO A 494 7.11 -0.69 -20.79
CA PRO A 494 7.83 -1.60 -21.68
C PRO A 494 8.33 -2.80 -20.87
N ILE A 495 7.97 -4.02 -21.29
CA ILE A 495 8.34 -5.27 -20.59
C ILE A 495 8.88 -6.30 -21.58
N PHE A 496 9.95 -6.97 -21.17
CA PHE A 496 10.37 -8.23 -21.77
C PHE A 496 10.27 -9.39 -20.75
N PHE A 497 9.78 -10.52 -21.23
CA PHE A 497 9.50 -11.72 -20.45
C PHE A 497 10.53 -12.79 -20.84
N LEU A 498 11.33 -13.22 -19.88
CA LEU A 498 12.34 -14.26 -20.05
C LEU A 498 11.80 -15.62 -19.62
N ALA A 499 12.28 -16.70 -20.25
CA ALA A 499 11.93 -18.06 -19.85
C ALA A 499 12.52 -18.40 -18.47
N ALA A 500 11.66 -18.67 -17.48
CA ALA A 500 12.08 -18.97 -16.12
C ALA A 500 12.95 -20.24 -16.04
N MET A 501 12.68 -21.22 -16.90
CA MET A 501 13.40 -22.50 -16.95
C MET A 501 14.80 -22.40 -17.57
N GLN A 502 15.19 -21.25 -18.14
CA GLN A 502 16.56 -21.01 -18.63
C GLN A 502 17.51 -20.50 -17.53
N ASN A 503 16.96 -20.10 -16.38
CA ASN A 503 17.75 -19.60 -15.28
C ASN A 503 17.97 -20.68 -14.21
N ARG A 504 19.24 -21.01 -13.95
CA ARG A 504 19.65 -21.99 -12.94
C ARG A 504 19.37 -21.54 -11.49
N ASN A 505 19.21 -20.24 -11.27
CA ASN A 505 18.93 -19.65 -9.96
C ASN A 505 17.65 -18.81 -10.03
N ALA A 506 16.52 -19.38 -10.47
CA ALA A 506 15.26 -18.67 -10.30
C ALA A 506 14.97 -18.58 -8.79
N GLY A 507 14.65 -17.38 -8.32
CA GLY A 507 14.38 -17.16 -6.91
C GLY A 507 12.98 -17.64 -6.55
N SER A 508 12.35 -16.93 -5.63
CA SER A 508 10.94 -17.12 -5.32
C SER A 508 10.05 -16.82 -6.55
N MET A 509 9.14 -17.74 -6.87
CA MET A 509 8.19 -17.64 -7.98
C MET A 509 6.75 -17.72 -7.46
N SER A 510 5.88 -16.95 -8.08
CA SER A 510 4.43 -16.97 -7.86
C SER A 510 3.79 -17.85 -8.92
N PHE A 511 3.05 -18.88 -8.52
CA PHE A 511 2.30 -19.76 -9.40
C PHE A 511 0.90 -19.19 -9.64
N TYR A 512 0.40 -19.43 -10.85
CA TYR A 512 -0.94 -19.12 -11.30
C TYR A 512 -1.59 -20.41 -11.77
N ILE A 513 -2.67 -20.80 -11.12
CA ILE A 513 -3.44 -21.98 -11.47
C ILE A 513 -4.82 -21.52 -11.90
N LYS A 514 -5.15 -21.77 -13.16
CA LYS A 514 -6.49 -21.54 -13.68
C LYS A 514 -7.37 -22.75 -13.39
N THR A 515 -8.53 -22.52 -12.79
CA THR A 515 -9.50 -23.57 -12.46
C THR A 515 -10.76 -23.43 -13.31
N GLY A 516 -11.42 -24.55 -13.61
CA GLY A 516 -12.77 -24.58 -14.18
C GLY A 516 -13.88 -24.72 -13.13
N GLY A 517 -13.51 -24.90 -11.86
CA GLY A 517 -14.42 -25.01 -10.71
C GLY A 517 -14.09 -23.99 -9.60
N ASP A 518 -14.75 -24.09 -8.44
CA ASP A 518 -14.61 -23.13 -7.33
C ASP A 518 -13.14 -23.01 -6.86
N PRO A 519 -12.52 -21.82 -6.95
CA PRO A 519 -11.16 -21.56 -6.48
C PRO A 519 -10.90 -21.99 -5.03
N ARG A 520 -11.92 -21.99 -4.17
CA ARG A 520 -11.77 -22.32 -2.73
C ARG A 520 -11.46 -23.80 -2.51
N THR A 521 -12.04 -24.70 -3.29
CA THR A 521 -11.78 -26.14 -3.20
C THR A 521 -10.36 -26.47 -3.67
N LEU A 522 -9.88 -25.77 -4.71
CA LEU A 522 -8.51 -25.90 -5.18
C LEU A 522 -7.48 -25.46 -4.13
N VAL A 523 -7.71 -24.35 -3.43
CA VAL A 523 -6.83 -23.88 -2.34
C VAL A 523 -6.67 -24.93 -1.24
N GLN A 524 -7.74 -25.65 -0.89
CA GLN A 524 -7.69 -26.73 0.11
C GLN A 524 -6.90 -27.95 -0.38
N ALA A 525 -6.94 -28.26 -1.68
CA ALA A 525 -6.21 -29.37 -2.28
C ALA A 525 -4.71 -29.10 -2.45
N ILE A 526 -4.31 -27.84 -2.68
CA ILE A 526 -2.89 -27.46 -2.85
C ILE A 526 -2.09 -27.71 -1.58
N GLY A 527 -2.65 -27.42 -0.40
CA GLY A 527 -1.93 -27.55 0.88
C GLY A 527 -1.33 -28.94 1.14
N PRO A 528 -2.11 -30.04 1.01
CA PRO A 528 -1.61 -31.41 1.11
C PRO A 528 -0.62 -31.79 0.00
N LEU A 529 -0.86 -31.38 -1.25
CA LEU A 529 0.05 -31.66 -2.38
C LEU A 529 1.43 -31.07 -2.13
N MET A 530 1.48 -29.79 -1.75
CA MET A 530 2.74 -29.10 -1.44
C MET A 530 3.54 -29.77 -0.30
N LYS A 531 2.87 -30.45 0.64
CA LYS A 531 3.50 -31.24 1.71
C LYS A 531 4.06 -32.58 1.23
N GLY A 532 3.48 -33.19 0.20
CA GLY A 532 3.93 -34.46 -0.37
C GLY A 532 5.06 -34.31 -1.40
N SER A 533 5.13 -33.17 -2.07
CA SER A 533 6.12 -32.89 -3.13
C SER A 533 7.45 -32.35 -2.61
N THR A 534 7.52 -32.02 -1.32
CA THR A 534 8.77 -31.72 -0.61
C THR A 534 9.46 -33.05 -0.26
N PRO A 535 10.66 -33.40 -0.78
CA PRO A 535 11.36 -34.59 -0.33
C PRO A 535 11.57 -34.48 1.18
N THR A 536 11.24 -35.56 1.88
CA THR A 536 11.54 -35.77 3.30
C THR A 536 12.94 -35.25 3.63
N CYS A 537 13.01 -34.25 4.53
CA CYS A 537 14.25 -33.86 5.21
C CYS A 537 14.97 -35.13 5.67
N ARG A 538 16.11 -35.43 5.04
CA ARG A 538 16.98 -36.52 5.45
C ARG A 538 17.80 -36.05 6.65
N SER A 539 17.16 -35.81 7.79
CA SER A 539 17.85 -35.73 9.08
C SER A 539 17.04 -36.43 10.18
N ARG A 540 17.74 -37.31 10.90
CA ARG A 540 17.21 -38.12 11.99
C ARG A 540 16.76 -37.23 13.15
N SER A 541 15.49 -36.84 13.19
CA SER A 541 14.72 -36.69 14.44
C SER A 541 13.24 -36.43 14.11
N SER A 542 12.51 -37.52 13.95
CA SER A 542 11.06 -37.52 13.78
C SER A 542 10.38 -37.03 15.06
N ARG A 543 9.83 -35.80 15.06
CA ARG A 543 8.54 -35.45 15.71
C ARG A 543 8.07 -33.99 15.60
N ARG A 544 8.84 -33.03 15.07
CA ARG A 544 8.45 -31.60 15.08
C ARG A 544 8.46 -30.85 13.74
N CYS A 545 8.19 -31.51 12.61
CA CYS A 545 7.85 -30.84 11.34
C CYS A 545 6.33 -30.81 11.11
N ARG A 546 5.55 -30.36 12.10
CA ARG A 546 4.11 -30.09 11.91
C ARG A 546 3.91 -28.58 11.76
N SER A 547 3.47 -28.20 10.55
CA SER A 547 2.98 -26.89 10.12
C SER A 547 4.03 -25.86 9.64
N ARG A 548 3.82 -25.40 8.39
CA ARG A 548 4.16 -24.09 7.79
C ARG A 548 4.93 -24.19 6.46
N SER A 549 4.20 -24.26 5.35
CA SER A 549 4.71 -23.94 4.00
C SER A 549 3.57 -23.74 2.98
N ALA A 550 2.60 -22.87 3.27
CA ALA A 550 1.70 -22.35 2.24
C ALA A 550 1.04 -21.05 2.75
N ARG A 551 1.38 -19.90 2.17
CA ARG A 551 0.50 -18.72 2.21
C ARG A 551 -0.27 -18.70 0.89
N THR A 552 -1.53 -19.09 0.97
CA THR A 552 -2.48 -19.04 -0.14
C THR A 552 -3.28 -17.75 -0.04
N SER A 553 -3.37 -17.00 -1.14
CA SER A 553 -4.24 -15.82 -1.26
C SER A 553 -5.22 -16.06 -2.40
N SER A 554 -6.50 -16.20 -2.07
CA SER A 554 -7.59 -16.22 -3.05
C SER A 554 -8.07 -14.79 -3.28
N TRP A 555 -8.04 -14.33 -4.53
CA TRP A 555 -8.77 -13.14 -4.92
C TRP A 555 -10.24 -13.54 -5.11
N THR A 556 -11.12 -13.03 -4.27
CA THR A 556 -12.57 -13.18 -4.46
C THR A 556 -13.16 -11.79 -4.67
N GLY A 557 -13.74 -11.59 -5.86
CA GLY A 557 -14.80 -10.63 -6.21
C GLY A 557 -14.70 -9.22 -5.65
#